data_AF-A0A8C0GG07-F1
#
_entry.id   AF-A0A8C0GG07-F1
#
_cell.length_a   1.000
_cell.length_b   1.000
_cell.length_c   1.000
_cell.angle_alpha   90.00
_cell.angle_beta   90.00
_cell.angle_gamma   90.00
#
_symmetry.space_group_name_H-M   'P 1'
#
loop_
_entity.id
_entity.type
_entity.pdbx_description
1 polymer ?
#
loop_
_entity_poly.entity_id
_entity_poly.type
_entity_poly.pdbx_seq_one_letter_code
_entity_poly.pdbx_strand_id
1 'polypeptide(L)'
;MLTRELTHLSEMSRSGNQVSEYISNTFLDKQNEVEIPPPTHKEREKKKKQQPMCQISGVKKLVPSSSLTNSSIPRFGVKTDQEELLSQELENLNKWGLNIFHVSEYSNSRSLSCIMYMIFQERDLLKTFKIPVETLLTYVLTLEEHYHADVAYHNSLHAADVVQSTHVLLATPALDAVFTDLEILAALFAAAIHDVDHPGVSNQFLINTNSELALMYNDESVLENHHLAVGFKLLQEENCDIFQSLGKRQRQTLRKMVIDMVSRAGPSLQEAQAVSLACLWGSNTHTWGWEQSRGRVGAVPFSQPCQQSGLLGCGPGGGTGARRLC
;
A
#
# COMPACT_ATOMS: atom_id res chain seq x y z
N MET A 1 27.58 3.74 -6.10
CA MET A 1 27.93 3.63 -4.67
C MET A 1 27.37 2.35 -4.07
N LEU A 2 26.07 2.05 -4.25
CA LEU A 2 25.42 0.83 -3.73
C LEU A 2 26.15 -0.47 -4.14
N THR A 3 26.50 -0.63 -5.42
CA THR A 3 27.21 -1.84 -5.92
C THR A 3 28.52 -2.10 -5.20
N ARG A 4 29.27 -1.05 -4.82
CA ARG A 4 30.56 -1.19 -4.13
C ARG A 4 30.39 -1.62 -2.67
N GLU A 5 29.34 -1.13 -2.01
CA GLU A 5 29.02 -1.56 -0.64
C GLU A 5 28.48 -2.99 -0.60
N LEU A 6 27.71 -3.39 -1.61
CA LEU A 6 27.23 -4.75 -1.76
C LEU A 6 28.37 -5.74 -2.01
N THR A 7 29.34 -5.40 -2.87
CA THR A 7 30.55 -6.21 -3.05
C THR A 7 31.32 -6.36 -1.74
N HIS A 8 31.53 -5.27 -0.99
CA HIS A 8 32.20 -5.35 0.30
C HIS A 8 31.42 -6.21 1.30
N LEU A 9 30.09 -6.06 1.38
CA LEU A 9 29.23 -6.88 2.24
C LEU A 9 29.26 -8.38 1.87
N SER A 10 29.34 -8.68 0.58
CA SER A 10 29.44 -10.04 0.05
C SER A 10 30.72 -10.75 0.48
N GLU A 11 31.85 -10.02 0.49
CA GLU A 11 33.16 -10.55 0.88
C GLU A 11 33.31 -10.76 2.40
N MET A 12 32.48 -10.10 3.22
CA MET A 12 32.60 -10.15 4.69
C MET A 12 32.18 -11.49 5.31
N SER A 13 31.19 -12.18 4.74
CA SER A 13 30.74 -13.48 5.23
C SER A 13 29.77 -14.14 4.26
N ARG A 14 29.50 -15.45 4.45
CA ARG A 14 28.45 -16.15 3.71
C ARG A 14 27.07 -15.52 3.90
N SER A 15 26.76 -15.03 5.10
CA SER A 15 25.51 -14.31 5.38
C SER A 15 25.48 -12.95 4.66
N GLY A 16 26.61 -12.23 4.65
CA GLY A 16 26.77 -10.98 3.91
C GLY A 16 26.59 -11.17 2.41
N ASN A 17 27.09 -12.28 1.84
CA ASN A 17 26.83 -12.60 0.43
C ASN A 17 25.35 -12.86 0.14
N GLN A 18 24.66 -13.65 0.96
CA GLN A 18 23.23 -13.90 0.79
C GLN A 18 22.40 -12.61 0.86
N VAL A 19 22.72 -11.72 1.81
CA VAL A 19 22.07 -10.41 1.93
C VAL A 19 22.37 -9.53 0.71
N SER A 20 23.62 -9.51 0.25
CA SER A 20 24.02 -8.76 -0.95
C SER A 20 23.31 -9.24 -2.22
N GLU A 21 23.23 -10.56 -2.42
CA GLU A 21 22.51 -11.17 -3.54
C GLU A 21 21.02 -10.85 -3.48
N TYR A 22 20.40 -10.96 -2.30
CA TYR A 22 19.01 -10.58 -2.10
C TYR A 22 18.78 -9.11 -2.43
N ILE A 23 19.61 -8.20 -1.91
CA ILE A 23 19.48 -6.77 -2.19
C ILE A 23 19.66 -6.48 -3.68
N SER A 24 20.63 -7.13 -4.34
CA SER A 24 20.91 -6.89 -5.75
C SER A 24 19.81 -7.43 -6.67
N ASN A 25 19.26 -8.61 -6.36
CA ASN A 25 18.23 -9.23 -7.18
C ASN A 25 16.85 -8.61 -6.95
N THR A 26 16.63 -8.00 -5.78
CA THR A 26 15.35 -7.39 -5.43
C THR A 26 15.36 -5.90 -5.80
N PHE A 27 16.39 -5.14 -5.43
CA PHE A 27 16.32 -3.68 -5.46
C PHE A 27 17.15 -3.00 -6.57
N LEU A 28 17.88 -3.74 -7.40
CA LEU A 28 18.60 -3.17 -8.55
C LEU A 28 17.94 -3.59 -9.85
N ASP A 29 17.62 -2.62 -10.69
CA ASP A 29 17.20 -2.87 -12.08
C ASP A 29 18.33 -3.60 -12.81
N LYS A 30 18.09 -4.86 -13.14
CA LYS A 30 18.87 -5.54 -14.16
C LYS A 30 18.27 -5.15 -15.50
N GLN A 31 19.06 -4.53 -16.37
CA GLN A 31 18.74 -4.52 -17.79
C GLN A 31 18.69 -5.99 -18.21
N ASN A 32 17.49 -6.54 -18.42
CA ASN A 32 17.33 -7.89 -18.91
C ASN A 32 17.85 -7.93 -20.35
N GLU A 33 19.02 -8.52 -20.57
CA GLU A 33 19.35 -9.03 -21.90
C GLU A 33 18.37 -10.16 -22.19
N VAL A 34 17.55 -9.97 -23.23
CA VAL A 34 16.53 -10.93 -23.66
C VAL A 34 17.24 -12.16 -24.26
N GLU A 35 17.60 -13.12 -23.43
CA GLU A 35 18.00 -14.45 -23.92
C GLU A 35 16.75 -15.25 -24.27
N ILE A 36 16.45 -15.32 -25.57
CA ILE A 36 15.37 -16.14 -26.13
C ILE A 36 15.78 -17.61 -26.00
N PRO A 37 15.08 -18.46 -25.21
CA PRO A 37 15.37 -19.88 -25.16
C PRO A 37 15.09 -20.53 -26.52
N PRO A 38 15.90 -21.51 -26.98
CA PRO A 38 15.66 -22.19 -28.24
C PRO A 38 14.36 -23.01 -28.18
N PRO A 39 13.60 -23.13 -29.29
CA PRO A 39 12.34 -23.83 -29.29
C PRO A 39 12.55 -25.32 -29.04
N THR A 40 12.03 -25.82 -27.92
CA THR A 40 11.92 -27.26 -27.67
C THR A 40 10.79 -27.84 -28.51
N HIS A 41 11.17 -28.53 -29.59
CA HIS A 41 10.25 -29.40 -30.31
C HIS A 41 9.89 -30.60 -29.44
N LYS A 42 8.59 -30.74 -29.06
CA LYS A 42 7.85 -32.02 -29.14
C LYS A 42 6.34 -31.89 -28.82
N GLU A 43 5.58 -32.33 -29.83
CA GLU A 43 4.25 -32.96 -29.85
C GLU A 43 2.99 -32.20 -29.34
N ARG A 44 2.22 -31.73 -30.35
CA ARG A 44 0.77 -31.53 -30.29
C ARG A 44 0.05 -32.84 -29.99
N GLU A 45 -0.83 -32.86 -29.00
CA GLU A 45 -2.29 -33.02 -29.18
C GLU A 45 -3.05 -33.06 -27.85
N LYS A 46 -3.89 -32.05 -27.60
CA LYS A 46 -5.30 -32.20 -27.18
C LYS A 46 -5.97 -30.83 -27.13
N LYS A 47 -6.98 -30.64 -28.00
CA LYS A 47 -7.87 -29.48 -28.04
C LYS A 47 -8.58 -29.31 -26.68
N LYS A 48 -8.20 -28.31 -25.90
CA LYS A 48 -9.09 -27.66 -24.92
C LYS A 48 -9.33 -26.22 -25.37
N LYS A 49 -10.59 -25.80 -25.25
CA LYS A 49 -11.18 -24.57 -25.80
C LYS A 49 -10.31 -23.35 -25.49
N GLN A 50 -9.90 -22.63 -26.53
CA GLN A 50 -9.27 -21.32 -26.42
C GLN A 50 -10.29 -20.34 -25.80
N GLN A 51 -10.01 -19.89 -24.58
CA GLN A 51 -10.61 -18.68 -24.02
C GLN A 51 -9.80 -17.46 -24.52
N PRO A 52 -10.44 -16.32 -24.82
CA PRO A 52 -9.74 -15.13 -25.31
C PRO A 52 -8.80 -14.55 -24.24
N MET A 53 -7.62 -14.08 -24.67
CA MET A 53 -6.50 -13.51 -23.87
C MET A 53 -6.84 -12.17 -23.16
N CYS A 54 -7.98 -12.07 -22.49
CA CYS A 54 -8.36 -10.85 -21.77
C CYS A 54 -9.33 -11.09 -20.61
N GLN A 55 -9.41 -12.30 -20.08
CA GLN A 55 -10.12 -12.52 -18.82
C GLN A 55 -9.11 -12.36 -17.69
N ILE A 56 -9.29 -11.32 -16.87
CA ILE A 56 -8.76 -11.30 -15.52
C ILE A 56 -9.44 -12.48 -14.80
N SER A 57 -8.73 -13.59 -14.73
CA SER A 57 -9.16 -14.82 -14.09
C SER A 57 -9.26 -14.57 -12.59
N GLY A 58 -10.45 -14.29 -12.06
CA GLY A 58 -10.59 -13.96 -10.64
C GLY A 58 -11.80 -13.10 -10.29
N VAL A 59 -12.36 -12.37 -11.27
CA VAL A 59 -13.61 -11.64 -11.07
C VAL A 59 -14.77 -12.63 -11.02
N LYS A 60 -14.97 -13.24 -9.84
CA LYS A 60 -16.18 -14.01 -9.55
C LYS A 60 -17.33 -13.02 -9.72
N LYS A 61 -18.18 -13.28 -10.72
CA LYS A 61 -19.44 -12.56 -10.87
C LYS A 61 -20.18 -12.69 -9.55
N LEU A 62 -20.33 -11.58 -8.83
CA LEU A 62 -21.00 -11.56 -7.54
C LEU A 62 -22.38 -12.18 -7.74
N VAL A 63 -22.65 -13.27 -7.01
CA VAL A 63 -24.02 -13.57 -6.63
C VAL A 63 -24.39 -12.40 -5.70
N PRO A 64 -25.51 -11.70 -5.91
CA PRO A 64 -25.89 -10.61 -5.04
C PRO A 64 -25.86 -11.13 -3.61
N SER A 65 -24.92 -10.65 -2.81
CA SER A 65 -24.99 -10.88 -1.38
C SER A 65 -26.17 -10.04 -0.92
N SER A 66 -27.33 -10.68 -0.86
CA SER A 66 -28.58 -10.11 -0.40
C SER A 66 -28.42 -9.71 1.06
N SER A 67 -27.86 -8.52 1.34
CA SER A 67 -27.79 -8.02 2.72
C SER A 67 -27.46 -6.54 2.94
N LEU A 68 -27.53 -5.70 1.91
CA LEU A 68 -27.63 -4.23 2.11
C LEU A 68 -28.97 -3.65 1.67
N THR A 69 -29.94 -4.50 1.32
CA THR A 69 -31.33 -4.05 1.16
C THR A 69 -31.95 -3.87 2.55
N ASN A 70 -32.05 -2.62 3.01
CA ASN A 70 -32.79 -2.15 4.20
C ASN A 70 -32.17 -2.33 5.60
N SER A 71 -30.84 -2.44 5.75
CA SER A 71 -30.19 -2.33 7.07
C SER A 71 -29.34 -1.06 7.14
N SER A 72 -29.40 -0.34 8.26
CA SER A 72 -28.59 0.85 8.52
C SER A 72 -27.11 0.55 8.27
N ILE A 73 -26.40 1.46 7.61
CA ILE A 73 -24.95 1.35 7.38
C ILE A 73 -24.26 1.12 8.74
N PRO A 74 -23.44 0.06 8.88
CA PRO A 74 -22.73 -0.21 10.13
C PRO A 74 -21.83 0.95 10.52
N ARG A 75 -21.67 1.18 11.83
CA ARG A 75 -20.92 2.34 12.38
C ARG A 75 -19.51 2.47 11.80
N PHE A 76 -18.83 1.35 11.58
CA PHE A 76 -17.45 1.29 11.07
C PHE A 76 -17.36 0.72 9.64
N GLY A 77 -18.46 0.70 8.89
CA GLY A 77 -18.52 0.16 7.52
C GLY A 77 -18.52 -1.38 7.44
N VAL A 78 -18.28 -2.06 8.56
CA VAL A 78 -18.25 -3.52 8.68
C VAL A 78 -19.20 -3.99 9.79
N LYS A 79 -19.80 -5.17 9.62
CA LYS A 79 -20.64 -5.80 10.65
C LYS A 79 -19.74 -6.59 11.60
N THR A 80 -19.82 -6.33 12.90
CA THR A 80 -19.06 -7.06 13.92
C THR A 80 -19.80 -7.05 15.26
N ASP A 81 -19.60 -8.10 16.06
CA ASP A 81 -20.10 -8.18 17.43
C ASP A 81 -19.15 -7.49 18.43
N GLN A 82 -17.96 -7.09 17.98
CA GLN A 82 -16.89 -6.48 18.80
C GLN A 82 -16.74 -4.96 18.54
N GLU A 83 -17.86 -4.25 18.32
CA GLU A 83 -17.84 -2.82 17.97
C GLU A 83 -17.10 -1.95 19.00
N GLU A 84 -17.22 -2.24 20.29
CA GLU A 84 -16.56 -1.44 21.34
C GLU A 84 -15.03 -1.59 21.33
N LEU A 85 -14.53 -2.81 21.13
CA LEU A 85 -13.08 -3.06 21.03
C LEU A 85 -12.51 -2.44 19.75
N LEU A 86 -13.25 -2.56 18.65
CA LEU A 86 -12.90 -1.90 17.39
C LEU A 86 -12.86 -0.37 17.56
N SER A 87 -13.84 0.20 18.28
CA SER A 87 -13.87 1.64 18.56
C SER A 87 -12.63 2.11 19.32
N GLN A 88 -12.15 1.34 20.31
CA GLN A 88 -10.97 1.67 21.11
C GLN A 88 -9.70 1.68 20.26
N GLU A 89 -9.52 0.69 19.39
CA GLU A 89 -8.36 0.65 18.49
C GLU A 89 -8.37 1.81 17.49
N LEU A 90 -9.55 2.16 16.96
CA LEU A 90 -9.73 3.25 16.00
C LEU A 90 -9.51 4.66 16.60
N GLU A 91 -9.41 4.82 17.92
CA GLU A 91 -8.94 6.08 18.53
C GLU A 91 -7.51 6.45 18.11
N ASN A 92 -6.74 5.46 17.66
CA ASN A 92 -5.38 5.64 17.17
C ASN A 92 -5.30 5.77 15.63
N LEU A 93 -6.44 5.96 14.93
CA LEU A 93 -6.48 6.05 13.46
C LEU A 93 -5.47 7.06 12.88
N ASN A 94 -5.31 8.21 13.54
CA ASN A 94 -4.45 9.30 13.09
C ASN A 94 -3.03 9.21 13.65
N LYS A 95 -2.66 8.12 14.33
CA LYS A 95 -1.36 7.96 15.00
C LYS A 95 -0.55 6.86 14.34
N TRP A 96 0.77 7.05 14.34
CA TRP A 96 1.68 5.93 14.12
C TRP A 96 1.53 4.93 15.27
N GLY A 97 1.47 3.63 14.96
CA GLY A 97 1.31 2.57 15.97
C GLY A 97 -0.13 2.11 16.24
N LEU A 98 -1.08 2.43 15.36
CA LEU A 98 -2.36 1.70 15.31
C LEU A 98 -2.08 0.21 15.11
N ASN A 99 -2.71 -0.65 15.91
CA ASN A 99 -2.53 -2.10 15.78
C ASN A 99 -3.49 -2.66 14.73
N ILE A 100 -3.02 -2.76 13.49
CA ILE A 100 -3.83 -3.25 12.37
C ILE A 100 -4.29 -4.71 12.54
N PHE A 101 -3.56 -5.51 13.32
CA PHE A 101 -3.92 -6.89 13.62
C PHE A 101 -5.17 -6.96 14.51
N HIS A 102 -5.27 -6.12 15.54
CA HIS A 102 -6.48 -6.02 16.36
C HIS A 102 -7.66 -5.49 15.56
N VAL A 103 -7.44 -4.49 14.70
CA VAL A 103 -8.48 -4.01 13.78
C VAL A 103 -8.99 -5.15 12.90
N SER A 104 -8.10 -5.98 12.35
CA SER A 104 -8.47 -7.16 11.57
C SER A 104 -9.28 -8.18 12.38
N GLU A 105 -8.85 -8.48 13.61
CA GLU A 105 -9.55 -9.40 14.51
C GLU A 105 -10.97 -8.90 14.79
N TYR A 106 -11.12 -7.65 15.23
CA TYR A 106 -12.40 -7.08 15.64
C TYR A 106 -13.31 -6.71 14.47
N SER A 107 -12.80 -6.68 13.23
CA SER A 107 -13.58 -6.41 12.01
C SER A 107 -13.95 -7.66 11.22
N ASN A 108 -13.79 -8.87 11.78
CA ASN A 108 -14.02 -10.14 11.07
C ASN A 108 -13.13 -10.29 9.82
N SER A 109 -11.84 -9.94 9.93
CA SER A 109 -10.87 -9.93 8.83
C SER A 109 -11.25 -9.02 7.67
N ARG A 110 -11.94 -7.91 7.97
CA ARG A 110 -12.33 -6.85 7.01
C ARG A 110 -11.61 -5.53 7.32
N SER A 111 -10.32 -5.62 7.64
CA SER A 111 -9.50 -4.48 8.08
C SER A 111 -9.37 -3.40 6.99
N LEU A 112 -9.22 -3.77 5.71
CA LEU A 112 -9.11 -2.81 4.62
C LEU A 112 -10.40 -2.03 4.46
N SER A 113 -11.55 -2.72 4.48
CA SER A 113 -12.87 -2.09 4.41
C SER A 113 -13.11 -1.13 5.57
N CYS A 114 -12.78 -1.56 6.79
CA CYS A 114 -12.94 -0.74 7.99
C CYS A 114 -12.05 0.52 7.93
N ILE A 115 -10.75 0.36 7.69
CA ILE A 115 -9.79 1.47 7.67
C ILE A 115 -10.09 2.47 6.56
N MET A 116 -10.39 1.99 5.34
CA MET A 116 -10.76 2.88 4.23
C MET A 116 -12.00 3.69 4.55
N TYR A 117 -13.06 3.06 5.07
CA TYR A 117 -14.28 3.75 5.45
C TYR A 117 -14.02 4.82 6.51
N MET A 118 -13.28 4.47 7.57
CA MET A 118 -12.96 5.40 8.65
C MET A 118 -12.11 6.59 8.19
N ILE A 119 -11.10 6.35 7.35
CA ILE A 119 -10.25 7.42 6.81
C ILE A 119 -11.05 8.34 5.87
N PHE A 120 -11.95 7.79 5.06
CA PHE A 120 -12.78 8.57 4.15
C PHE A 120 -13.77 9.47 4.89
N GLN A 121 -14.24 9.03 6.07
CA GLN A 121 -15.04 9.84 6.98
C GLN A 121 -14.18 10.91 7.68
N GLU A 122 -13.05 10.52 8.26
CA GLU A 122 -12.13 11.42 8.99
C GLU A 122 -11.63 12.58 8.12
N ARG A 123 -11.38 12.32 6.83
CA ARG A 123 -10.92 13.31 5.86
C ARG A 123 -12.05 13.99 5.07
N ASP A 124 -13.31 13.71 5.40
CA ASP A 124 -14.50 14.22 4.70
C ASP A 124 -14.54 13.94 3.17
N LEU A 125 -13.77 12.96 2.67
CA LEU A 125 -13.62 12.66 1.25
C LEU A 125 -14.93 12.22 0.59
N LEU A 126 -15.81 11.54 1.35
CA LEU A 126 -17.14 11.15 0.90
C LEU A 126 -17.98 12.35 0.47
N LYS A 127 -17.93 13.44 1.25
CA LYS A 127 -18.67 14.66 0.98
C LYS A 127 -18.01 15.44 -0.16
N THR A 128 -16.69 15.63 -0.07
CA THR A 128 -15.89 16.40 -1.05
C THR A 128 -16.06 15.86 -2.46
N PHE A 129 -16.01 14.53 -2.63
CA PHE A 129 -16.12 13.87 -3.93
C PHE A 129 -17.50 13.29 -4.23
N LYS A 130 -18.49 13.53 -3.37
CA LYS A 130 -19.87 13.06 -3.52
C LYS A 130 -19.93 11.55 -3.79
N ILE A 131 -19.22 10.78 -2.97
CA ILE A 131 -19.14 9.33 -3.03
C ILE A 131 -20.26 8.79 -2.13
N PRO A 132 -21.26 8.07 -2.67
CA PRO A 132 -22.25 7.40 -1.83
C PRO A 132 -21.57 6.36 -0.95
N VAL A 133 -21.94 6.32 0.33
CA VAL A 133 -21.33 5.41 1.31
C VAL A 133 -21.49 3.95 0.87
N GLU A 134 -22.66 3.59 0.34
CA GLU A 134 -22.90 2.25 -0.19
C GLU A 134 -21.96 1.89 -1.35
N THR A 135 -21.69 2.84 -2.25
CA THR A 135 -20.75 2.64 -3.36
C THR A 135 -19.32 2.45 -2.86
N LEU A 136 -18.89 3.22 -1.85
CA LEU A 136 -17.58 3.02 -1.22
C LEU A 136 -17.47 1.63 -0.60
N LEU A 137 -18.43 1.24 0.24
CA LEU A 137 -18.39 -0.06 0.91
C LEU A 137 -18.47 -1.22 -0.09
N THR A 138 -19.31 -1.12 -1.11
CA THR A 138 -19.40 -2.14 -2.17
C THR A 138 -18.07 -2.30 -2.90
N TYR A 139 -17.43 -1.18 -3.26
CA TYR A 139 -16.11 -1.22 -3.90
C TYR A 139 -15.04 -1.82 -2.99
N VAL A 140 -14.90 -1.34 -1.75
CA VAL A 140 -13.79 -1.78 -0.87
C VAL A 140 -14.00 -3.21 -0.38
N LEU A 141 -15.23 -3.66 -0.12
CA LEU A 141 -15.51 -5.07 0.19
C LEU A 141 -15.15 -5.98 -0.99
N THR A 142 -15.45 -5.54 -2.22
CA THR A 142 -15.09 -6.28 -3.44
C THR A 142 -13.57 -6.30 -3.62
N LEU A 143 -12.90 -5.17 -3.39
CA LEU A 143 -11.44 -5.05 -3.46
C LEU A 143 -10.75 -5.99 -2.45
N GLU A 144 -11.22 -5.98 -1.20
CA GLU A 144 -10.70 -6.83 -0.12
C GLU A 144 -10.89 -8.32 -0.43
N GLU A 145 -11.97 -8.71 -1.12
CA GLU A 145 -12.18 -10.10 -1.57
C GLU A 145 -11.23 -10.54 -2.69
N HIS A 146 -10.57 -9.61 -3.39
CA HIS A 146 -9.54 -9.91 -4.37
C HIS A 146 -8.13 -9.98 -3.75
N TYR A 147 -7.98 -9.71 -2.46
CA TYR A 147 -6.76 -10.04 -1.73
C TYR A 147 -6.81 -11.49 -1.24
N HIS A 148 -5.71 -12.23 -1.44
CA HIS A 148 -5.66 -13.67 -1.18
C HIS A 148 -5.38 -13.94 0.30
N ALA A 149 -6.35 -14.51 1.02
CA ALA A 149 -6.22 -14.80 2.45
C ALA A 149 -5.19 -15.91 2.76
N ASP A 150 -4.84 -16.73 1.78
CA ASP A 150 -3.80 -17.76 1.86
C ASP A 150 -2.38 -17.22 1.63
N VAL A 151 -2.24 -15.98 1.19
CA VAL A 151 -0.95 -15.28 1.08
C VAL A 151 -0.59 -14.68 2.45
N ALA A 152 0.57 -15.07 2.98
CA ALA A 152 0.97 -14.72 4.34
C ALA A 152 1.20 -13.22 4.58
N TYR A 153 1.65 -12.48 3.56
CA TYR A 153 2.03 -11.07 3.69
C TYR A 153 1.20 -10.12 2.81
N HIS A 154 1.32 -10.20 1.48
CA HIS A 154 0.61 -9.33 0.51
C HIS A 154 -0.90 -9.65 0.43
N ASN A 155 -1.60 -9.51 1.55
CA ASN A 155 -3.04 -9.70 1.71
C ASN A 155 -3.71 -8.38 2.13
N SER A 156 -5.02 -8.41 2.42
CA SER A 156 -5.78 -7.20 2.74
C SER A 156 -5.34 -6.51 4.03
N LEU A 157 -4.74 -7.25 4.98
CA LEU A 157 -4.20 -6.68 6.21
C LEU A 157 -2.99 -5.79 5.90
N HIS A 158 -2.10 -6.23 5.01
CA HIS A 158 -1.00 -5.39 4.53
C HIS A 158 -1.52 -4.14 3.81
N ALA A 159 -2.50 -4.29 2.92
CA ALA A 159 -3.10 -3.15 2.25
C ALA A 159 -3.72 -2.14 3.23
N ALA A 160 -4.42 -2.63 4.27
CA ALA A 160 -5.00 -1.79 5.31
C ALA A 160 -3.94 -1.01 6.10
N ASP A 161 -2.81 -1.67 6.43
CA ASP A 161 -1.66 -1.04 7.10
C ASP A 161 -1.04 0.07 6.24
N VAL A 162 -0.82 -0.21 4.95
CA VAL A 162 -0.27 0.78 4.00
C VAL A 162 -1.20 1.97 3.83
N VAL A 163 -2.52 1.75 3.76
CA VAL A 163 -3.51 2.84 3.70
C VAL A 163 -3.48 3.70 4.97
N GLN A 164 -3.47 3.08 6.15
CA GLN A 164 -3.44 3.82 7.42
C GLN A 164 -2.12 4.58 7.61
N SER A 165 -1.00 3.96 7.28
CA SER A 165 0.32 4.59 7.30
C SER A 165 0.39 5.78 6.34
N THR A 166 -0.14 5.63 5.11
CA THR A 166 -0.23 6.72 4.13
C THR A 166 -1.10 7.86 4.65
N HIS A 167 -2.22 7.54 5.31
CA HIS A 167 -3.06 8.53 5.97
C HIS A 167 -2.27 9.32 7.04
N VAL A 168 -1.49 8.66 7.90
CA VAL A 168 -0.70 9.34 8.93
C VAL A 168 0.39 10.21 8.29
N LEU A 169 1.07 9.70 7.27
CA LEU A 169 2.14 10.44 6.58
C LEU A 169 1.62 11.70 5.89
N LEU A 170 0.44 11.64 5.27
CA LEU A 170 -0.23 12.81 4.68
C LEU A 170 -0.67 13.86 5.72
N ALA A 171 -0.73 13.50 7.01
CA ALA A 171 -1.04 14.42 8.10
C ALA A 171 0.21 15.03 8.77
N THR A 172 1.41 14.76 8.23
CA THR A 172 2.66 15.33 8.76
C THR A 172 2.63 16.86 8.67
N PRO A 173 2.96 17.61 9.75
CA PRO A 173 2.89 19.08 9.73
C PRO A 173 3.71 19.76 8.63
N ALA A 174 4.81 19.13 8.19
CA ALA A 174 5.62 19.63 7.08
C ALA A 174 4.91 19.60 5.71
N LEU A 175 3.80 18.86 5.60
CA LEU A 175 2.99 18.68 4.39
C LEU A 175 1.62 19.31 4.50
N ASP A 176 1.37 20.06 5.58
CA ASP A 176 0.10 20.73 5.78
C ASP A 176 -0.19 21.69 4.61
N ALA A 177 -1.40 21.59 4.06
CA ALA A 177 -1.85 22.31 2.88
C ALA A 177 -1.00 22.15 1.60
N VAL A 178 -0.10 21.16 1.51
CA VAL A 178 0.70 20.90 0.30
C VAL A 178 -0.11 20.16 -0.76
N PHE A 179 -0.93 19.18 -0.34
CA PHE A 179 -1.69 18.33 -1.24
C PHE A 179 -3.14 18.80 -1.39
N THR A 180 -3.64 18.71 -2.61
CA THR A 180 -5.07 18.84 -2.90
C THR A 180 -5.84 17.61 -2.43
N ASP A 181 -7.15 17.76 -2.21
CA ASP A 181 -8.02 16.62 -1.86
C ASP A 181 -7.95 15.50 -2.91
N LEU A 182 -7.70 15.83 -4.19
CA LEU A 182 -7.61 14.86 -5.27
C LEU A 182 -6.31 14.05 -5.20
N GLU A 183 -5.20 14.68 -4.80
CA GLU A 183 -3.92 14.00 -4.54
C GLU A 183 -4.03 13.08 -3.33
N ILE A 184 -4.67 13.55 -2.25
CA ILE A 184 -4.95 12.72 -1.06
C ILE A 184 -5.82 11.50 -1.42
N LEU A 185 -6.90 11.72 -2.18
CA LEU A 185 -7.76 10.63 -2.66
C LEU A 185 -6.97 9.63 -3.50
N ALA A 186 -6.14 10.11 -4.43
CA ALA A 186 -5.32 9.26 -5.28
C ALA A 186 -4.29 8.46 -4.48
N ALA A 187 -3.66 9.06 -3.46
CA ALA A 187 -2.67 8.41 -2.62
C ALA A 187 -3.28 7.26 -1.80
N LEU A 188 -4.42 7.52 -1.15
CA LEU A 188 -5.15 6.50 -0.38
C LEU A 188 -5.68 5.39 -1.27
N PHE A 189 -6.19 5.75 -2.45
CA PHE A 189 -6.65 4.76 -3.43
C PHE A 189 -5.50 3.90 -3.97
N ALA A 190 -4.36 4.51 -4.30
CA ALA A 190 -3.17 3.79 -4.74
C ALA A 190 -2.69 2.82 -3.66
N ALA A 191 -2.60 3.27 -2.41
CA ALA A 191 -2.26 2.43 -1.26
C ALA A 191 -3.21 1.24 -1.10
N ALA A 192 -4.52 1.45 -1.28
CA ALA A 192 -5.51 0.38 -1.12
C ALA A 192 -5.44 -0.71 -2.20
N ILE A 193 -5.01 -0.37 -3.42
CA ILE A 193 -4.98 -1.32 -4.55
C ILE A 193 -3.58 -1.86 -4.87
N HIS A 194 -2.52 -1.38 -4.21
CA HIS A 194 -1.15 -1.54 -4.71
C HIS A 194 -0.70 -3.00 -4.86
N ASP A 195 -1.33 -3.92 -4.13
CA ASP A 195 -1.01 -5.36 -4.08
C ASP A 195 -2.24 -6.25 -4.35
N VAL A 196 -3.34 -5.69 -4.88
CA VAL A 196 -4.57 -6.48 -5.08
C VAL A 196 -4.33 -7.65 -6.03
N ASP A 197 -4.80 -8.85 -5.68
CA ASP A 197 -4.60 -10.09 -6.45
C ASP A 197 -3.12 -10.55 -6.52
N HIS A 198 -2.29 -10.19 -5.52
CA HIS A 198 -0.90 -10.65 -5.42
C HIS A 198 -0.81 -12.16 -5.12
N PRO A 199 -0.09 -12.98 -5.92
CA PRO A 199 -0.04 -14.44 -5.80
C PRO A 199 0.96 -14.97 -4.74
N GLY A 200 1.43 -14.12 -3.82
CA GLY A 200 2.48 -14.47 -2.85
C GLY A 200 3.88 -14.80 -3.41
N VAL A 201 4.16 -14.53 -4.69
CA VAL A 201 5.47 -14.78 -5.34
C VAL A 201 5.96 -13.53 -6.07
N SER A 202 7.28 -13.39 -6.27
CA SER A 202 7.89 -12.21 -6.89
C SER A 202 7.75 -12.16 -8.42
N ASN A 203 7.93 -10.96 -9.00
CA ASN A 203 8.03 -10.76 -10.46
C ASN A 203 9.04 -11.72 -11.11
N GLN A 204 10.23 -11.87 -10.52
CA GLN A 204 11.26 -12.77 -11.06
C GLN A 204 10.80 -14.24 -11.09
N PHE A 205 10.04 -14.69 -10.10
CA PHE A 205 9.47 -16.04 -10.12
C PHE A 205 8.46 -16.21 -11.26
N LEU A 206 7.59 -15.23 -11.47
CA LEU A 206 6.60 -15.22 -12.55
C LEU A 206 7.25 -15.25 -13.94
N ILE A 207 8.35 -14.52 -14.13
CA ILE A 207 9.16 -14.50 -15.36
C ILE A 207 9.84 -15.85 -15.57
N ASN A 208 10.55 -16.35 -14.55
CA ASN A 208 11.29 -17.62 -14.65
C ASN A 208 10.39 -18.83 -14.93
N THR A 209 9.12 -18.76 -14.52
CA THR A 209 8.13 -19.82 -14.73
C THR A 209 7.29 -19.65 -15.99
N ASN A 210 7.53 -18.59 -16.80
CA ASN A 210 6.73 -18.25 -17.99
C ASN A 210 5.23 -18.17 -17.67
N SER A 211 4.89 -17.54 -16.53
CA SER A 211 3.50 -17.37 -16.11
C SER A 211 2.70 -16.54 -17.14
N GLU A 212 1.38 -16.72 -17.16
CA GLU A 212 0.50 -15.93 -18.06
C GLU A 212 0.60 -14.43 -17.80
N LEU A 213 0.80 -14.02 -16.53
CA LEU A 213 1.01 -12.62 -16.17
C LEU A 213 2.31 -12.06 -16.75
N ALA A 214 3.41 -12.82 -16.64
CA ALA A 214 4.69 -12.40 -17.21
C ALA A 214 4.62 -12.23 -18.73
N LEU A 215 3.97 -13.17 -19.42
CA LEU A 215 3.72 -13.07 -20.86
C LEU A 215 2.80 -11.88 -21.22
N MET A 216 1.79 -11.58 -20.40
CA MET A 216 0.85 -10.49 -20.63
C MET A 216 1.52 -9.11 -20.50
N TYR A 217 2.39 -8.96 -19.50
CA TYR A 217 3.07 -7.69 -19.19
C TYR A 217 4.50 -7.63 -19.75
N ASN A 218 4.89 -8.60 -20.58
CA ASN A 218 6.20 -8.66 -21.27
C ASN A 218 7.38 -8.51 -20.29
N ASP A 219 7.31 -9.21 -19.16
CA ASP A 219 8.33 -9.24 -18.10
C ASP A 219 8.64 -7.89 -17.41
N GLU A 220 7.88 -6.83 -17.73
CA GLU A 220 8.07 -5.47 -17.19
C GLU A 220 7.00 -5.14 -16.15
N SER A 221 7.42 -4.89 -14.90
CA SER A 221 6.53 -4.53 -13.78
C SER A 221 5.25 -5.38 -13.73
N VAL A 222 5.43 -6.70 -13.80
CA VAL A 222 4.35 -7.67 -14.07
C VAL A 222 3.23 -7.55 -13.04
N LEU A 223 3.58 -7.58 -11.75
CA LEU A 223 2.63 -7.49 -10.65
C LEU A 223 2.04 -6.08 -10.52
N GLU A 224 2.85 -5.03 -10.60
CA GLU A 224 2.40 -3.65 -10.43
C GLU A 224 1.38 -3.24 -11.50
N ASN A 225 1.60 -3.68 -12.75
CA ASN A 225 0.63 -3.51 -13.83
C ASN A 225 -0.66 -4.31 -13.59
N HIS A 226 -0.53 -5.52 -13.03
CA HIS A 226 -1.67 -6.37 -12.69
C HIS A 226 -2.55 -5.76 -11.60
N HIS A 227 -1.94 -5.28 -10.51
CA HIS A 227 -2.62 -4.62 -9.39
C HIS A 227 -3.43 -3.41 -9.88
N LEU A 228 -2.82 -2.57 -10.73
CA LEU A 228 -3.51 -1.45 -11.39
C LEU A 228 -4.68 -1.91 -12.26
N ALA A 229 -4.48 -2.93 -13.10
CA ALA A 229 -5.51 -3.45 -13.99
C ALA A 229 -6.73 -3.95 -13.20
N VAL A 230 -6.50 -4.75 -12.15
CA VAL A 230 -7.55 -5.27 -11.26
C VAL A 230 -8.24 -4.12 -10.51
N GLY A 231 -7.50 -3.28 -9.79
CA GLY A 231 -8.07 -2.20 -8.98
C GLY A 231 -8.97 -1.25 -9.77
N PHE A 232 -8.57 -0.87 -10.99
CA PHE A 232 -9.40 -0.05 -11.89
C PHE A 232 -10.52 -0.84 -12.57
N LYS A 233 -10.35 -2.15 -12.81
CA LYS A 233 -11.42 -2.99 -13.38
C LYS A 233 -12.59 -3.13 -12.42
N LEU A 234 -12.32 -3.27 -11.11
CA LEU A 234 -13.36 -3.42 -10.10
C LEU A 234 -14.31 -2.22 -10.01
N LEU A 235 -13.87 -1.01 -10.41
CA LEU A 235 -14.74 0.17 -10.51
C LEU A 235 -15.86 0.01 -11.55
N GLN A 236 -15.76 -0.97 -12.45
CA GLN A 236 -16.77 -1.25 -13.48
C GLN A 236 -17.83 -2.26 -13.03
N GLU A 237 -17.68 -2.86 -11.85
CA GLU A 237 -18.69 -3.72 -11.25
C GLU A 237 -19.92 -2.90 -10.79
N GLU A 238 -21.02 -3.59 -10.52
CA GLU A 238 -22.27 -2.96 -10.08
C GLU A 238 -22.06 -2.20 -8.76
N ASN A 239 -22.45 -0.92 -8.73
CA ASN A 239 -22.32 -0.04 -7.56
C ASN A 239 -20.89 0.10 -7.01
N CYS A 240 -19.86 -0.02 -7.87
CA CYS A 240 -18.45 0.08 -7.48
C CYS A 240 -17.72 1.34 -7.96
N ASP A 241 -18.31 2.17 -8.82
CA ASP A 241 -17.63 3.38 -9.33
C ASP A 241 -17.62 4.51 -8.28
N ILE A 242 -16.68 4.44 -7.33
CA ILE A 242 -16.44 5.49 -6.32
C ILE A 242 -16.01 6.84 -6.93
N PHE A 243 -15.66 6.87 -8.23
CA PHE A 243 -15.28 8.08 -8.96
C PHE A 243 -16.35 8.58 -9.92
N GLN A 244 -17.58 8.05 -9.83
CA GLN A 244 -18.69 8.41 -10.73
C GLN A 244 -19.00 9.91 -10.76
N SER A 245 -18.84 10.59 -9.62
CA SER A 245 -19.14 12.02 -9.47
C SER A 245 -17.99 12.94 -9.93
N LEU A 246 -16.80 12.39 -10.22
CA LEU A 246 -15.64 13.18 -10.64
C LEU A 246 -15.76 13.60 -12.11
N GLY A 247 -15.38 14.84 -12.41
CA GLY A 247 -15.29 15.31 -13.79
C GLY A 247 -14.23 14.55 -14.59
N LYS A 248 -14.38 14.50 -15.91
CA LYS A 248 -13.46 13.77 -16.82
C LYS A 248 -11.98 14.12 -16.58
N ARG A 249 -11.67 15.41 -16.41
CA ARG A 249 -10.30 15.89 -16.15
C ARG A 249 -9.78 15.38 -14.81
N GLN A 250 -10.58 15.42 -13.75
CA GLN A 250 -10.20 14.90 -12.44
C GLN A 250 -9.96 13.39 -12.49
N ARG A 251 -10.82 12.61 -13.17
CA ARG A 251 -10.62 11.16 -13.36
C ARG A 251 -9.32 10.85 -14.10
N GLN A 252 -8.98 11.62 -15.13
CA GLN A 252 -7.73 11.47 -15.87
C GLN A 252 -6.50 11.80 -15.00
N THR A 253 -6.55 12.90 -14.25
CA THR A 253 -5.48 13.29 -13.33
C THR A 253 -5.31 12.25 -12.21
N LEU A 254 -6.39 11.83 -11.56
CA LEU A 254 -6.37 10.79 -10.54
C LEU A 254 -5.78 9.48 -11.09
N ARG A 255 -6.27 9.01 -12.25
CA ARG A 255 -5.75 7.79 -12.87
C ARG A 255 -4.26 7.88 -13.15
N LYS A 256 -3.79 9.01 -13.66
CA LYS A 256 -2.36 9.23 -13.91
C LYS A 256 -1.54 9.17 -12.61
N MET A 257 -1.98 9.86 -11.56
CA MET A 257 -1.28 9.86 -10.27
C MET A 257 -1.22 8.46 -9.65
N VAL A 258 -2.33 7.72 -9.68
CA VAL A 258 -2.40 6.35 -9.15
C VAL A 258 -1.46 5.41 -9.91
N ILE A 259 -1.46 5.46 -11.25
CA ILE A 259 -0.54 4.68 -12.07
C ILE A 259 0.90 5.05 -11.72
N ASP A 260 1.23 6.34 -11.68
CA ASP A 260 2.59 6.79 -11.36
C ASP A 260 3.02 6.34 -9.94
N MET A 261 2.12 6.24 -8.97
CA MET A 261 2.42 5.79 -7.61
C MET A 261 2.60 4.27 -7.49
N VAL A 262 1.73 3.47 -8.11
CA VAL A 262 1.82 2.00 -8.04
C VAL A 262 2.92 1.47 -8.98
N SER A 263 3.07 2.00 -10.20
CA SER A 263 4.12 1.57 -11.12
C SER A 263 5.53 1.93 -10.66
N ARG A 264 5.70 3.01 -9.89
CA ARG A 264 6.99 3.36 -9.26
C ARG A 264 7.29 2.54 -8.01
N ALA A 265 6.34 1.76 -7.52
CA ALA A 265 6.58 0.78 -6.46
C ALA A 265 7.26 -0.49 -7.00
N GLY A 266 7.99 -0.42 -8.14
CA GLY A 266 8.80 -1.51 -8.68
C GLY A 266 9.75 -2.11 -7.64
N PRO A 267 10.53 -3.15 -7.97
CA PRO A 267 11.08 -4.07 -6.97
C PRO A 267 12.08 -3.43 -5.97
N SER A 268 12.41 -2.14 -6.16
CA SER A 268 12.99 -1.21 -5.18
C SER A 268 12.02 -0.77 -4.04
N LEU A 269 12.20 -1.39 -2.86
CA LEU A 269 11.89 -0.95 -1.48
C LEU A 269 10.65 -1.53 -0.79
N GLN A 270 10.96 -2.06 0.40
CA GLN A 270 10.22 -1.98 1.66
C GLN A 270 9.14 -0.86 1.70
N GLU A 271 7.96 -1.22 1.22
CA GLU A 271 6.65 -1.19 1.89
C GLU A 271 6.17 0.14 2.52
N ALA A 272 4.95 0.53 2.15
CA ALA A 272 4.20 1.73 2.58
C ALA A 272 4.81 3.11 2.26
N GLN A 273 6.13 3.23 2.28
CA GLN A 273 6.81 4.50 2.10
C GLN A 273 6.86 4.93 0.65
N ALA A 274 6.84 4.05 -0.35
CA ALA A 274 6.96 4.47 -1.75
C ALA A 274 5.74 5.28 -2.26
N VAL A 275 4.51 4.91 -1.90
CA VAL A 275 3.31 5.73 -2.22
C VAL A 275 3.37 7.08 -1.49
N SER A 276 3.77 7.06 -0.21
CA SER A 276 3.91 8.27 0.61
C SER A 276 5.09 9.17 0.18
N LEU A 277 6.21 8.58 -0.22
CA LEU A 277 7.40 9.24 -0.76
C LEU A 277 7.18 9.73 -2.18
N ALA A 278 6.39 9.01 -2.99
CA ALA A 278 5.96 9.47 -4.31
C ALA A 278 5.03 10.69 -4.17
N CYS A 279 4.16 10.73 -3.15
CA CYS A 279 3.43 11.95 -2.81
C CYS A 279 4.39 13.07 -2.38
N LEU A 280 5.34 12.79 -1.49
CA LEU A 280 6.34 13.76 -1.00
C LEU A 280 7.27 14.32 -2.09
N TRP A 281 7.65 13.50 -3.08
CA TRP A 281 8.72 13.82 -4.03
C TRP A 281 8.20 14.13 -5.45
N GLY A 282 7.01 13.64 -5.81
CA GLY A 282 6.46 13.70 -7.17
C GLY A 282 5.89 15.05 -7.60
N SER A 283 5.38 15.88 -6.68
CA SER A 283 4.65 17.11 -7.03
C SER A 283 5.52 18.37 -7.18
N ASN A 284 6.85 18.32 -6.94
CA ASN A 284 7.67 19.53 -6.81
C ASN A 284 8.80 19.72 -7.84
N THR A 285 8.78 19.02 -8.98
CA THR A 285 9.79 19.20 -10.05
C THR A 285 9.68 20.53 -10.81
N HIS A 286 8.68 21.37 -10.52
CA HIS A 286 8.55 22.70 -11.12
C HIS A 286 9.00 23.88 -10.22
N THR A 287 9.31 23.65 -8.93
CA THR A 287 9.73 24.73 -8.02
C THR A 287 11.13 24.55 -7.44
N TRP A 288 11.72 23.36 -7.54
CA TRP A 288 13.09 23.10 -7.12
C TRP A 288 13.96 22.88 -8.36
N GLY A 289 14.71 23.93 -8.73
CA GLY A 289 15.72 23.86 -9.78
C GLY A 289 16.67 22.70 -9.52
N TRP A 290 16.60 21.70 -10.40
CA TRP A 290 17.31 20.43 -10.30
C TRP A 290 18.77 20.60 -10.74
N GLU A 291 19.52 21.53 -10.13
CA GLU A 291 20.96 21.68 -10.37
C GLU A 291 21.74 22.45 -9.29
N GLN A 292 21.38 22.39 -7.98
CA GLN A 292 22.29 22.99 -6.97
C GLN A 292 22.21 22.58 -5.49
N SER A 293 21.52 21.50 -5.10
CA SER A 293 21.41 21.14 -3.67
C SER A 293 21.84 19.72 -3.37
N ARG A 294 23.10 19.38 -3.68
CA ARG A 294 23.83 18.36 -2.92
C ARG A 294 24.09 18.92 -1.53
N GLY A 295 23.20 18.62 -0.58
CA GLY A 295 23.44 18.82 0.84
C GLY A 295 22.50 19.83 1.50
N ARG A 296 21.34 19.35 1.95
CA ARG A 296 20.65 19.77 3.19
C ARG A 296 19.26 19.13 3.28
N VAL A 297 19.22 17.82 3.50
CA VAL A 297 18.27 17.22 4.45
C VAL A 297 19.07 16.15 5.16
N GLY A 298 19.48 16.44 6.39
CA GLY A 298 20.29 15.54 7.20
C GLY A 298 19.50 14.26 7.47
N ALA A 299 20.17 13.13 7.30
CA ALA A 299 19.73 11.84 7.79
C ALA A 299 19.25 11.97 9.25
N VAL A 300 18.02 11.54 9.54
CA VAL A 300 17.60 11.25 10.91
C VAL A 300 18.36 9.98 11.30
N PRO A 301 19.31 10.02 12.25
CA PRO A 301 20.06 8.84 12.63
C PRO A 301 19.20 8.00 13.57
N PHE A 302 18.82 6.80 13.14
CA PHE A 302 18.34 5.75 14.02
C PHE A 302 19.55 5.15 14.78
N SER A 303 19.77 5.63 16.00
CA SER A 303 20.67 5.05 17.01
C SER A 303 20.27 5.68 18.34
N GLN A 304 20.01 5.00 19.47
CA GLN A 304 20.42 3.67 19.93
C GLN A 304 19.57 3.31 21.21
N PRO A 305 19.89 2.30 22.05
CA PRO A 305 18.98 1.24 22.47
C PRO A 305 18.35 1.36 23.88
N CYS A 306 17.38 0.47 24.10
CA CYS A 306 16.79 0.08 25.38
C CYS A 306 17.83 -0.11 26.49
N GLN A 307 17.72 0.67 27.58
CA GLN A 307 18.35 0.33 28.87
C GLN A 307 17.28 0.06 29.92
N GLN A 308 17.44 -1.10 30.55
CA GLN A 308 16.62 -1.65 31.61
C GLN A 308 16.55 -0.73 32.83
N SER A 309 15.36 -0.75 33.42
CA SER A 309 15.00 -0.27 34.74
C SER A 309 15.98 -0.69 35.85
N GLY A 310 16.47 0.29 36.59
CA GLY A 310 17.14 0.13 37.89
C GLY A 310 16.73 1.28 38.82
N LEU A 311 15.55 1.18 39.42
CA LEU A 311 15.11 2.04 40.53
C LEU A 311 15.67 1.48 41.84
N LEU A 312 16.58 2.20 42.49
CA LEU A 312 16.75 2.17 43.94
C LEU A 312 17.15 3.58 44.39
N GLY A 313 16.28 4.16 45.22
CA GLY A 313 16.25 5.57 45.54
C GLY A 313 17.23 6.03 46.61
N CYS A 314 17.43 7.35 46.65
CA CYS A 314 17.99 8.06 47.80
C CYS A 314 17.45 9.50 47.82
N GLY A 315 16.75 9.82 48.91
CA GLY A 315 16.38 11.14 49.40
C GLY A 315 15.68 10.93 50.73
N PRO A 316 15.85 11.78 51.77
CA PRO A 316 15.89 13.23 51.62
C PRO A 316 16.92 13.96 52.50
N GLY A 317 17.14 15.25 52.24
CA GLY A 317 17.86 16.12 53.18
C GLY A 317 18.04 17.57 52.72
N GLY A 318 17.15 18.45 53.18
CA GLY A 318 17.52 19.77 53.72
C GLY A 318 17.76 20.96 52.77
N GLY A 319 16.77 21.87 52.74
CA GLY A 319 16.93 23.19 53.36
C GLY A 319 17.50 24.37 52.54
N THR A 320 16.71 25.46 52.53
CA THR A 320 17.06 26.88 52.30
C THR A 320 17.35 27.28 50.84
N GLY A 321 16.88 28.38 50.27
CA GLY A 321 16.05 29.49 50.73
C GLY A 321 15.92 30.54 49.61
N ALA A 322 14.96 31.43 49.79
CA ALA A 322 14.87 32.79 49.23
C ALA A 322 14.46 33.04 47.75
N ARG A 323 13.20 33.50 47.63
CA ARG A 323 12.76 34.85 47.15
C ARG A 323 12.51 35.15 45.66
N ARG A 324 11.24 35.59 45.47
CA ARG A 324 10.67 36.70 44.64
C ARG A 324 10.45 36.39 43.15
N LEU A 325 9.18 36.31 42.73
CA LEU A 325 8.25 37.41 42.35
C LEU A 325 8.71 38.15 41.07
N CYS A 326 8.24 37.70 39.91
CA CYS A 326 7.15 38.29 39.12
C CYS A 326 6.65 37.25 38.13
#